data_AF-A0A382L0P9-F1
#
_entry.id   AF-A0A382L0P9-F1
#
_cell.length_a   1.000
_cell.length_b   1.000
_cell.length_c   1.000
_cell.angle_alpha   90.00
_cell.angle_beta   90.00
_cell.angle_gamma   90.00
#
_symmetry.space_group_name_H-M   'P 1'
#
loop_
_entity.id
_entity.type
_entity.pdbx_description
1 polymer ?
#
loop_
_entity_poly.entity_id
_entity_poly.type
_entity_poly.pdbx_seq_one_letter_code
_entity_poly.pdbx_strand_id
1 'polypeptide(L)'
;MTFLDLEIYKKSKIGIKRIKEISISKVLERIHYDINKSLLAVFIAEVLLKTLLEDKKEEPLFGYVETLVSELEEMDKVQNTFPLIFLINLSAYLGFYPSKENSELSFYDLQNGCFSEKAFTHNHFISGEDLQNFKA
;
A
#
# COMPACT_ATOMS: atom_id res chain seq x y z
N MET A 1 -2.51 15.74 -1.95
CA MET A 1 -3.42 14.58 -2.13
C MET A 1 -4.80 15.04 -1.73
N THR A 2 -5.84 14.70 -2.50
CA THR A 2 -7.22 15.18 -2.29
C THR A 2 -8.18 14.12 -2.84
N PHE A 3 -9.34 13.95 -2.21
CA PHE A 3 -10.38 13.08 -2.75
C PHE A 3 -11.25 13.84 -3.76
N LEU A 4 -11.54 13.18 -4.88
CA LEU A 4 -12.20 13.79 -6.03
C LEU A 4 -13.34 12.89 -6.53
N ASP A 5 -14.45 13.50 -6.89
CA ASP A 5 -15.47 12.87 -7.72
C ASP A 5 -15.24 13.30 -9.18
N LEU A 6 -15.26 12.32 -10.08
CA LEU A 6 -14.97 12.53 -11.50
C LEU A 6 -16.11 12.01 -12.37
N GLU A 7 -16.70 12.87 -13.20
CA GLU A 7 -17.54 12.44 -14.30
C GLU A 7 -16.68 12.39 -15.57
N ILE A 8 -16.62 11.23 -16.24
CA ILE A 8 -15.80 11.01 -17.43
C ILE A 8 -16.65 10.73 -18.66
N TYR A 9 -16.25 11.26 -19.82
CA TYR A 9 -16.91 10.92 -21.08
C TYR A 9 -16.70 9.44 -21.42
N LYS A 10 -17.78 8.70 -21.68
CA LYS A 10 -17.73 7.34 -22.24
C LYS A 10 -17.30 7.40 -23.71
N LYS A 11 -16.00 7.35 -24.00
CA LYS A 11 -15.44 7.12 -25.35
C LYS A 11 -14.99 5.66 -25.53
N SER A 12 -14.82 5.23 -26.79
CA SER A 12 -14.28 3.93 -27.18
C SER A 12 -12.94 3.61 -26.47
N LYS A 13 -12.69 2.32 -26.20
CA LYS A 13 -11.63 1.74 -25.34
C LYS A 13 -10.17 2.20 -25.51
N ILE A 14 -9.85 3.13 -26.43
CA ILE A 14 -8.47 3.48 -26.79
C ILE A 14 -8.25 4.97 -26.58
N GLY A 15 -7.28 5.32 -25.72
CA GLY A 15 -6.80 6.68 -25.50
C GLY A 15 -7.18 7.31 -24.14
N ILE A 16 -6.63 8.50 -23.88
CA ILE A 16 -6.85 9.25 -22.63
C ILE A 16 -8.33 9.63 -22.49
N LYS A 17 -8.94 9.25 -21.36
CA LYS A 17 -10.34 9.59 -21.04
C LYS A 17 -10.46 11.07 -20.69
N ARG A 18 -11.43 11.77 -21.27
CA ARG A 18 -11.68 13.20 -21.01
C ARG A 18 -12.56 13.37 -19.79
N ILE A 19 -12.15 14.22 -18.85
CA ILE A 19 -12.94 14.63 -17.69
C ILE A 19 -14.05 15.58 -18.18
N LYS A 20 -15.30 15.28 -17.82
CA LYS A 20 -16.48 16.12 -18.05
C LYS A 20 -16.69 17.06 -16.87
N GLU A 21 -16.62 16.52 -15.66
CA GLU A 21 -16.79 17.26 -14.41
C GLU A 21 -15.82 16.71 -13.36
N ILE A 22 -15.34 17.61 -12.49
CA ILE A 22 -14.49 17.29 -11.34
C ILE A 22 -14.97 18.12 -10.16
N SER A 23 -15.16 17.48 -9.03
CA SER A 23 -15.45 18.13 -7.75
C SER A 23 -14.59 17.53 -6.65
N ILE A 24 -14.36 18.32 -5.59
CA ILE A 24 -13.67 17.84 -4.40
C ILE A 24 -14.71 17.14 -3.53
N SER A 25 -14.49 15.85 -3.24
CA SER A 25 -15.40 15.08 -2.38
C SER A 25 -15.02 15.20 -0.91
N LYS A 26 -13.72 15.29 -0.59
CA LYS A 26 -13.20 15.54 0.77
C LYS A 26 -11.90 16.33 0.71
N VAL A 27 -11.87 17.44 1.46
CA VAL A 27 -10.66 18.24 1.68
C VAL A 27 -9.81 17.56 2.77
N LEU A 28 -8.51 17.45 2.53
CA LEU A 28 -7.53 16.94 3.50
C LEU A 28 -6.70 18.13 3.96
N GLU A 29 -6.83 18.56 5.20
CA GLU A 29 -6.16 19.78 5.68
C GLU A 29 -4.78 19.45 6.26
N ARG A 30 -4.71 18.49 7.17
CA ARG A 30 -3.54 18.18 7.98
C ARG A 30 -2.40 17.59 7.16
N ILE A 31 -2.69 16.76 6.16
CA ILE A 31 -1.68 16.23 5.24
C ILE A 31 -0.89 17.35 4.56
N HIS A 32 -1.52 18.49 4.25
CA HIS A 32 -0.86 19.61 3.59
C HIS A 32 -0.02 20.49 4.52
N TYR A 33 -0.32 20.50 5.83
CA TYR A 33 0.40 21.33 6.81
C TYR A 33 1.47 20.57 7.60
N ASP A 34 1.44 19.23 7.61
CA ASP A 34 2.49 18.40 8.21
C ASP A 34 3.42 17.84 7.12
N ILE A 35 4.70 18.19 7.20
CA ILE A 35 5.72 17.75 6.23
C ILE A 35 5.88 16.23 6.17
N ASN A 36 5.77 15.51 7.29
CA ASN A 36 5.91 14.06 7.31
C ASN A 36 4.72 13.40 6.60
N LYS A 37 3.52 13.91 6.86
CA LYS A 37 2.31 13.43 6.18
C LYS A 37 2.34 13.74 4.68
N SER A 38 2.78 14.94 4.31
CA SER A 38 2.97 15.32 2.91
C SER A 38 3.96 14.41 2.19
N LEU A 39 5.10 14.11 2.80
CA LEU A 39 6.10 13.19 2.23
C LEU A 39 5.54 11.77 2.09
N LEU A 40 4.83 11.27 3.10
CA LEU A 40 4.17 9.96 3.01
C LEU A 40 3.09 9.93 1.95
N ALA A 41 2.30 10.99 1.79
CA ALA A 41 1.30 11.10 0.75
C ALA A 41 1.91 11.02 -0.65
N VAL A 42 3.03 11.69 -0.88
CA VAL A 42 3.79 11.60 -2.13
C VAL A 42 4.36 10.19 -2.32
N PHE A 43 4.95 9.62 -1.28
CA PHE A 43 5.47 8.24 -1.32
C PHE A 43 4.39 7.22 -1.71
N ILE A 44 3.21 7.28 -1.09
CA ILE A 44 2.06 6.42 -1.43
C ILE A 44 1.68 6.62 -2.90
N ALA A 45 1.55 7.85 -3.35
CA ALA A 45 1.18 8.16 -4.73
C ALA A 45 2.21 7.61 -5.74
N GLU A 46 3.51 7.75 -5.45
CA GLU A 46 4.57 7.23 -6.31
C GLU A 46 4.61 5.70 -6.36
N VAL A 47 4.40 5.03 -5.22
CA VAL A 47 4.34 3.57 -5.17
C VAL A 47 3.16 3.08 -5.99
N LEU A 48 1.95 3.61 -5.75
CA LEU A 48 0.76 3.24 -6.50
C LEU A 48 0.92 3.50 -8.00
N LEU A 49 1.51 4.63 -8.39
CA LEU A 49 1.79 4.94 -9.79
C LEU A 49 2.71 3.90 -10.46
N LYS A 50 3.66 3.34 -9.72
CA LYS A 50 4.64 2.35 -10.23
C LYS A 50 4.10 0.92 -10.21
N THR A 51 3.17 0.60 -9.32
CA THR A 51 2.70 -0.78 -9.11
C THR A 51 1.37 -1.08 -9.78
N LEU A 52 0.51 -0.09 -10.00
CA LEU A 52 -0.82 -0.31 -10.57
C LEU A 52 -0.78 -0.35 -12.10
N LEU A 53 -1.52 -1.31 -12.67
CA LEU A 53 -1.71 -1.43 -14.10
C LEU A 53 -2.88 -0.54 -14.55
N GLU A 54 -2.67 0.22 -15.63
CA GLU A 54 -3.71 1.03 -16.23
C GLU A 54 -4.90 0.15 -16.71
N ASP A 55 -6.12 0.58 -16.42
CA ASP A 55 -7.42 -0.05 -16.78
C ASP A 55 -7.92 -1.26 -15.98
N LYS A 56 -7.28 -1.66 -14.87
CA LYS A 56 -7.88 -2.64 -13.95
C LYS A 56 -8.73 -1.93 -12.89
N LYS A 57 -10.04 -2.20 -12.86
CA LYS A 57 -10.93 -1.71 -11.80
C LYS A 57 -10.77 -2.59 -10.57
N GLU A 58 -10.18 -2.03 -9.51
CA GLU A 58 -9.98 -2.72 -8.23
C GLU A 58 -10.62 -1.89 -7.09
N GLU A 59 -11.94 -1.99 -6.94
CA GLU A 59 -12.68 -1.30 -5.87
C GLU A 59 -12.13 -1.61 -4.47
N PRO A 60 -11.75 -2.87 -4.13
CA PRO A 60 -11.19 -3.16 -2.81
C PRO A 60 -9.89 -2.40 -2.53
N LEU A 61 -9.00 -2.31 -3.52
CA LEU A 61 -7.74 -1.58 -3.40
C LEU A 61 -8.00 -0.08 -3.24
N PHE A 62 -8.94 0.48 -3.99
CA PHE A 62 -9.32 1.88 -3.82
C PHE A 62 -9.85 2.15 -2.40
N GLY A 63 -10.76 1.33 -1.89
CA GLY A 63 -11.29 1.47 -0.52
C GLY A 63 -10.21 1.36 0.55
N TYR A 64 -9.23 0.48 0.36
CA TYR A 64 -8.05 0.41 1.22
C TYR A 64 -7.23 1.70 1.19
N VAL A 65 -6.91 2.23 0.00
CA VAL A 65 -6.15 3.48 -0.14
C VAL A 65 -6.93 4.66 0.45
N GLU A 66 -8.23 4.73 0.24
CA GLU A 66 -9.10 5.75 0.82
C GLU A 66 -9.07 5.74 2.35
N THR A 67 -9.14 4.54 2.94
CA THR A 67 -9.05 4.35 4.39
C THR A 67 -7.67 4.76 4.91
N LEU A 68 -6.60 4.26 4.28
CA LEU A 68 -5.21 4.58 4.62
C LEU A 68 -4.92 6.09 4.61
N VAL A 69 -5.41 6.80 3.59
CA VAL A 69 -5.22 8.24 3.46
C VAL A 69 -6.05 9.01 4.48
N SER A 70 -7.27 8.55 4.78
CA SER A 70 -8.09 9.15 5.85
C SER A 70 -7.46 8.94 7.23
N GLU A 71 -6.90 7.77 7.50
CA GLU A 71 -6.14 7.51 8.73
C GLU A 71 -4.91 8.41 8.83
N LEU A 72 -4.12 8.55 7.76
CA LEU A 72 -2.96 9.45 7.73
C LEU A 72 -3.37 10.91 8.01
N GLU A 73 -4.50 11.35 7.48
CA GLU A 73 -5.06 12.68 7.74
C GLU A 73 -5.40 12.87 9.22
N GLU A 74 -6.01 11.88 9.85
CA GLU A 74 -6.50 11.96 11.25
C GLU A 74 -5.40 11.72 12.31
N MET A 75 -4.31 11.03 11.98
CA MET A 75 -3.23 10.75 12.92
C MET A 75 -2.57 12.02 13.49
N ASP A 76 -2.38 12.11 14.81
CA ASP A 76 -1.64 13.23 15.40
C ASP A 76 -0.15 13.16 15.12
N LYS A 77 0.39 11.94 15.08
CA LYS A 77 1.79 11.68 14.76
C LYS A 77 1.88 10.45 13.89
N VAL A 78 2.60 10.61 12.78
CA VAL A 78 2.92 9.50 11.88
C VAL A 78 3.83 8.51 12.60
N GLN A 79 3.47 7.24 12.58
CA GLN A 79 4.33 6.16 13.07
C GLN A 79 5.38 5.80 12.02
N ASN A 80 6.62 5.52 12.47
CA ASN A 80 7.71 5.13 11.57
C ASN A 80 7.42 3.85 10.76
N THR A 81 6.57 2.98 11.30
CA THR A 81 6.13 1.72 10.68
C THR A 81 5.08 1.91 9.60
N PHE A 82 4.47 3.09 9.50
CA PHE A 82 3.36 3.36 8.57
C PHE A 82 3.67 3.00 7.11
N PRO A 83 4.77 3.49 6.49
CA PRO A 83 5.09 3.11 5.11
C PRO A 83 5.35 1.61 4.93
N LEU A 84 5.87 0.91 5.94
CA LEU A 84 6.08 -0.55 5.89
C LEU A 84 4.76 -1.31 5.91
N ILE A 85 3.85 -0.93 6.82
CA ILE A 85 2.50 -1.50 6.90
C ILE A 85 1.75 -1.27 5.58
N PHE A 86 1.89 -0.08 4.99
CA PHE A 86 1.33 0.21 3.67
C PHE A 86 1.85 -0.75 2.60
N LEU A 87 3.17 -0.94 2.48
CA LEU A 87 3.74 -1.83 1.46
C LEU A 87 3.33 -3.28 1.66
N ILE A 88 3.31 -3.77 2.91
CA ILE A 88 2.87 -5.13 3.23
C ILE A 88 1.40 -5.31 2.87
N ASN A 89 0.52 -4.39 3.25
CA ASN A 89 -0.89 -4.49 2.92
C ASN A 89 -1.16 -4.34 1.42
N LEU A 90 -0.43 -3.46 0.73
CA LEU A 90 -0.52 -3.31 -0.72
C LEU A 90 -0.16 -4.61 -1.45
N SER A 91 0.85 -5.34 -0.97
CA SER A 91 1.25 -6.62 -1.58
C SER A 91 0.14 -7.68 -1.60
N ALA A 92 -0.84 -7.61 -0.69
CA ALA A 92 -2.02 -8.46 -0.72
C ALA A 92 -2.91 -8.19 -1.93
N TYR A 93 -3.12 -6.92 -2.28
CA TYR A 93 -3.87 -6.53 -3.48
C TYR A 93 -3.11 -6.86 -4.77
N LEU A 94 -1.77 -6.83 -4.71
CA LEU A 94 -0.92 -7.19 -5.84
C LEU A 94 -0.72 -8.70 -6.01
N GLY A 95 -1.16 -9.52 -5.04
CA GLY A 95 -1.14 -10.99 -5.13
C GLY A 95 0.18 -11.65 -4.71
N PHE A 96 1.04 -10.96 -3.96
CA PHE A 96 2.30 -11.50 -3.44
C PHE A 96 2.50 -11.21 -1.94
N TYR A 97 1.41 -11.26 -1.17
CA TYR A 97 1.47 -11.07 0.27
C TYR A 97 2.48 -12.03 0.93
N PRO A 98 3.29 -11.56 1.90
CA PRO A 98 4.20 -12.42 2.64
C PRO A 98 3.45 -13.62 3.24
N SER A 99 3.86 -14.84 2.91
CA SER A 99 3.17 -16.06 3.29
C SER A 99 3.20 -16.28 4.80
N LYS A 100 2.07 -16.72 5.33
CA LYS A 100 1.91 -17.18 6.72
C LYS A 100 1.89 -18.71 6.84
N GLU A 101 2.03 -19.42 5.72
CA GLU A 101 2.05 -20.88 5.70
C GLU A 101 3.34 -21.40 6.32
N ASN A 102 3.26 -22.58 6.94
CA ASN A 102 4.38 -23.24 7.61
C ASN A 102 5.05 -22.37 8.70
N SER A 103 4.24 -21.61 9.44
CA SER A 103 4.73 -20.68 10.48
C SER A 103 5.45 -21.39 11.63
N GLU A 104 5.34 -22.71 11.75
CA GLU A 104 6.11 -23.56 12.66
C GLU A 104 7.60 -23.67 12.31
N LEU A 105 7.99 -23.38 11.07
CA LEU A 105 9.38 -23.49 10.63
C LEU A 105 10.28 -22.44 11.29
N SER A 106 11.59 -22.68 11.29
CA SER A 106 12.57 -21.94 12.10
C SER A 106 13.13 -20.67 11.45
N PHE A 107 12.82 -20.44 10.18
CA PHE A 107 13.33 -19.30 9.42
C PHE A 107 12.21 -18.64 8.61
N TYR A 108 12.31 -17.33 8.43
CA TYR A 108 11.52 -16.58 7.46
C TYR A 108 12.44 -15.96 6.41
N ASP A 109 12.21 -16.26 5.15
CA ASP A 109 12.92 -15.67 4.03
C ASP A 109 12.34 -14.30 3.70
N LEU A 110 13.12 -13.24 3.84
CA LEU A 110 12.69 -11.88 3.53
C LEU A 110 12.67 -11.58 2.03
N GLN A 111 13.42 -12.35 1.24
CA GLN A 111 13.46 -12.21 -0.21
C GLN A 111 12.29 -12.93 -0.87
N ASN A 112 11.97 -14.14 -0.41
CA ASN A 112 10.86 -14.94 -0.93
C ASN A 112 9.54 -14.73 -0.17
N GLY A 113 9.58 -14.10 1.01
CA GLY A 113 8.40 -13.84 1.82
C GLY A 113 7.73 -15.11 2.33
N CYS A 114 8.49 -16.12 2.76
CA CYS A 114 7.94 -17.40 3.19
C CYS A 114 8.77 -18.07 4.30
N PHE A 115 8.14 -18.99 5.01
CA PHE A 115 8.80 -19.79 6.04
C PHE A 115 9.62 -20.94 5.43
N SER A 116 10.74 -21.29 6.07
CA SER A 116 11.65 -22.35 5.63
C SER A 116 12.30 -23.10 6.79
N GLU A 117 12.63 -24.38 6.55
CA GLU A 117 13.36 -25.23 7.49
C GLU A 117 14.85 -24.87 7.61
N LYS A 118 15.43 -24.30 6.56
CA LYS A 118 16.87 -24.00 6.48
C LYS A 118 17.10 -22.53 6.18
N ALA A 119 18.17 -21.99 6.77
CA ALA A 119 18.69 -20.71 6.33
C ALA A 119 19.07 -20.79 4.84
N PHE A 120 18.59 -19.82 4.05
CA PHE A 120 18.93 -19.70 2.64
C PHE A 120 20.40 -19.31 2.46
N THR A 121 20.91 -19.42 1.23
CA THR A 121 22.30 -19.06 0.90
C THR A 121 22.60 -17.56 0.99
N HIS A 122 21.58 -16.73 1.26
CA HIS A 122 21.69 -15.29 1.42
C HIS A 122 21.41 -14.84 2.86
N ASN A 123 21.86 -13.63 3.22
CA ASN A 123 21.72 -13.08 4.57
C ASN A 123 20.36 -12.42 4.85
N HIS A 124 19.38 -12.56 3.96
CA HIS A 124 18.04 -11.98 4.10
C HIS A 124 17.04 -12.97 4.72
N PHE A 125 17.27 -13.37 5.96
CA PHE A 125 16.34 -14.21 6.71
C PHE A 125 16.20 -13.76 8.15
N ILE A 126 15.05 -14.08 8.75
CA ILE A 126 14.75 -13.88 10.17
C ILE A 126 14.69 -15.24 10.87
N SER A 127 15.19 -15.29 12.11
CA SER A 127 15.10 -16.46 12.99
C SER A 127 15.05 -16.01 14.45
N GLY A 128 14.80 -16.93 15.38
CA GLY A 128 14.78 -16.61 16.81
C GLY A 128 13.52 -15.86 17.25
N GLU A 129 13.68 -14.89 18.13
CA GLU A 129 12.55 -14.15 18.74
C GLU A 129 11.79 -13.30 17.72
N ASP A 130 12.50 -12.63 16.82
CA ASP A 130 11.92 -11.75 15.80
C ASP A 130 11.01 -12.49 14.82
N LEU A 131 11.18 -13.81 14.69
CA LEU A 131 10.35 -14.66 13.84
C LEU A 131 8.87 -14.62 14.25
N GLN A 132 8.59 -14.40 15.54
CA GLN A 132 7.21 -14.34 16.05
C GLN A 132 6.39 -13.20 15.42
N ASN A 133 7.05 -12.12 14.99
CA ASN A 133 6.40 -10.98 14.36
C ASN A 133 5.80 -11.32 12.98
N PHE A 134 6.20 -12.45 12.38
CA PHE A 134 5.75 -12.90 11.06
C PHE A 134 4.78 -14.09 11.13
N LYS A 135 4.49 -14.62 12.32
CA LYS A 135 3.60 -15.79 12.53
C LYS A 135 2.11 -15.44 12.74
N ALA A 136 1.79 -14.17 12.98
CA ALA A 136 0.43 -13.68 13.26
C ALA A 136 -0.33 -13.33 11.98
#